data_AF-A0A9Q0WZ55-F1
#
_entry.id   AF-A0A9Q0WZ55-F1
#
_cell.length_a   1.000
_cell.length_b   1.000
_cell.length_c   1.000
_cell.angle_alpha   90.00
_cell.angle_beta   90.00
_cell.angle_gamma   90.00
#
_symmetry.space_group_name_H-M   'P 1'
#
loop_
_entity.id
_entity.type
_entity.pdbx_description
1 polymer ?
#
loop_
_entity_poly.entity_id
_entity_poly.type
_entity_poly.pdbx_seq_one_letter_code
_entity_poly.pdbx_strand_id
1 'polypeptide(L)'
;MKQRKSTHQKSVYYYNQWKKRKIFVMLSLLLLTGSCFVLTLNSTTTSTTTSRILTLASLRSHFVVQKPKIAFLFIARNRLPLDMLWDAFFKGQESRFSIFVHSRPGFLFNKANTRSEYFLNRQVNDSTQVDWGEATMIEAERILLRHALVDPLNERFVFAFRQVRLRLFPTVVS
;
A
#
# COMPACT_ATOMS: atom_id res chain seq x y z
N MET A 1 12.43 -63.70 45.64
CA MET A 1 12.58 -62.39 46.33
C MET A 1 13.00 -61.23 45.40
N LYS A 2 12.47 -61.08 44.16
CA LYS A 2 13.00 -60.12 43.15
C LYS A 2 11.98 -59.16 42.51
N GLN A 3 10.77 -59.03 43.04
CA GLN A 3 9.73 -58.14 42.44
C GLN A 3 9.53 -56.78 43.13
N ARG A 4 10.03 -56.57 44.36
CA ARG A 4 9.85 -55.28 45.07
C ARG A 4 10.71 -54.13 44.54
N LYS A 5 11.85 -54.41 43.87
CA LYS A 5 12.75 -53.36 43.36
C LYS A 5 12.24 -52.73 42.05
N SER A 6 11.47 -53.44 41.23
CA SER A 6 11.04 -52.95 39.91
C SER A 6 9.85 -51.97 39.99
N THR A 7 8.96 -52.12 40.96
CA THR A 7 7.83 -51.21 41.20
C THR A 7 8.28 -49.88 41.79
N HIS A 8 9.27 -49.90 42.70
CA HIS A 8 9.82 -48.67 43.27
C HIS A 8 10.61 -47.84 42.25
N GLN A 9 11.37 -48.48 41.36
CA GLN A 9 12.08 -47.79 40.28
C GLN A 9 11.10 -47.12 39.29
N LYS A 10 9.99 -47.78 38.97
CA LYS A 10 8.94 -47.24 38.11
C LYS A 10 8.21 -46.07 38.77
N SER A 11 7.86 -46.16 40.05
CA SER A 11 7.19 -45.05 40.75
C SER A 11 8.09 -43.81 40.87
N VAL A 12 9.39 -44.00 41.10
CA VAL A 12 10.38 -42.91 41.10
C VAL A 12 10.54 -42.29 39.70
N TYR A 13 10.55 -43.10 38.64
CA TYR A 13 10.59 -42.61 37.26
C TYR A 13 9.35 -41.78 36.90
N TYR A 14 8.15 -42.28 37.20
CA TYR A 14 6.89 -41.56 36.96
C TYR A 14 6.79 -40.29 37.79
N TYR A 15 7.24 -40.31 39.05
CA TYR A 15 7.29 -39.13 39.91
C TYR A 15 8.22 -38.05 39.36
N ASN A 16 9.42 -38.43 38.93
CA ASN A 16 10.37 -37.48 38.34
C ASN A 16 9.87 -36.92 37.01
N GLN A 17 9.18 -37.71 36.18
CA GLN A 17 8.59 -37.22 34.94
C GLN A 17 7.40 -36.27 35.18
N TRP A 18 6.56 -36.58 36.16
CA TRP A 18 5.46 -35.69 36.53
C TRP A 18 5.97 -34.38 37.15
N LYS A 19 7.01 -34.45 37.99
CA LYS A 19 7.69 -33.28 38.54
C LYS A 19 8.31 -32.41 37.44
N LYS A 20 8.94 -33.01 36.42
CA LYS A 20 9.47 -32.29 35.24
C LYS A 20 8.38 -31.62 34.43
N ARG A 21 7.27 -32.32 34.15
CA ARG A 21 6.11 -31.74 33.45
C ARG A 21 5.50 -30.57 34.23
N LYS A 22 5.39 -30.70 35.55
CA LYS A 22 4.92 -29.60 36.41
C LYS A 22 5.83 -28.39 36.39
N ILE A 23 7.14 -28.59 36.51
CA ILE A 23 8.12 -27.48 36.45
C ILE A 23 8.05 -26.80 35.09
N PHE A 24 7.96 -27.57 34.00
CA PHE A 24 7.83 -27.02 32.65
C PHE A 24 6.55 -26.18 32.46
N VAL A 25 5.41 -26.64 32.96
CA VAL A 25 4.14 -25.89 32.93
C VAL A 25 4.22 -24.62 33.77
N MET A 26 4.81 -24.69 34.97
CA MET A 26 5.01 -23.51 35.83
C MET A 26 5.94 -22.49 35.19
N LEU A 27 7.04 -22.92 34.54
CA LEU A 27 7.97 -22.02 33.85
C LEU A 27 7.30 -21.35 32.64
N SER A 28 6.48 -22.10 31.88
CA SER A 28 5.70 -21.57 30.76
C SER A 28 4.68 -20.53 31.21
N LEU A 29 3.96 -20.79 32.31
CA LEU A 29 3.02 -19.82 32.88
C LEU A 29 3.71 -18.53 33.33
N LEU A 30 4.92 -18.64 33.91
CA LEU A 30 5.70 -17.50 34.37
C LEU A 30 6.24 -16.63 33.22
N LEU A 31 6.60 -17.25 32.10
CA LEU A 31 7.02 -16.54 30.88
C LEU A 31 5.84 -15.80 30.21
N LEU A 32 4.65 -16.39 30.23
CA LEU A 32 3.44 -15.77 29.67
C LEU A 32 2.93 -14.61 30.53
N THR A 33 3.06 -14.68 31.86
CA THR A 33 2.64 -13.58 32.76
C THR A 33 3.63 -12.41 32.77
N GLY A 34 4.93 -12.66 32.58
CA GLY A 34 5.95 -11.61 32.45
C GLY A 34 5.75 -10.69 31.25
N SER A 35 5.29 -11.23 30.12
CA SER A 35 4.93 -10.45 28.92
C SER A 35 3.71 -9.55 29.15
N CYS A 36 2.76 -10.00 29.97
CA CYS A 36 1.55 -9.23 30.28
C CYS A 36 1.82 -8.06 31.24
N PHE A 37 2.76 -8.21 32.19
CA PHE A 37 3.10 -7.18 33.18
C PHE A 37 3.82 -5.96 32.56
N VAL A 38 4.60 -6.17 31.49
CA VAL A 38 5.25 -5.06 30.75
C VAL A 38 4.23 -4.24 29.95
N LEU A 39 3.10 -4.85 29.55
CA LEU A 39 2.01 -4.16 28.86
C LEU A 39 1.05 -3.41 29.81
N THR A 40 0.99 -3.79 31.09
CA THR A 40 0.12 -3.11 32.09
C THR A 40 0.78 -1.90 32.78
N LEU A 41 2.11 -1.80 32.84
CA LEU A 41 2.77 -0.56 33.31
C LEU A 41 2.83 0.55 32.25
N ASN A 42 2.78 0.21 30.96
CA ASN A 42 2.76 1.21 29.88
C ASN A 42 1.36 1.74 29.56
N SER A 43 0.30 1.15 30.14
CA SER A 43 -1.10 1.50 29.83
C SER A 43 -1.74 2.48 30.82
N THR A 44 -1.00 3.03 31.79
CA THR A 44 -1.53 4.01 32.76
C THR A 44 -1.09 5.46 32.53
N THR A 45 -0.41 5.78 31.42
CA THR A 45 0.05 7.14 31.08
C THR A 45 -0.51 7.72 29.77
N THR A 46 -1.73 7.33 29.35
CA THR A 46 -2.34 7.87 28.11
C THR A 46 -3.79 8.36 28.26
N SER A 47 -4.18 8.89 29.42
CA SER A 47 -5.59 9.27 29.69
C SER A 47 -5.90 10.78 29.75
N THR A 48 -4.98 11.70 29.44
CA THR A 48 -5.29 13.15 29.54
C THR A 48 -5.02 14.02 28.31
N THR A 49 -4.37 13.51 27.25
CA THR A 49 -4.06 14.31 26.04
C THR A 49 -5.08 14.10 24.89
N THR A 50 -5.91 13.06 24.97
CA THR A 50 -6.74 12.58 23.85
C THR A 50 -7.95 13.47 23.53
N SER A 51 -8.47 14.23 24.49
CA SER A 51 -9.68 15.05 24.28
C SER A 51 -9.47 16.24 23.33
N ARG A 52 -8.25 16.81 23.27
CA ARG A 52 -7.90 17.92 22.35
C ARG A 52 -7.60 17.44 20.92
N ILE A 53 -7.08 16.21 20.78
CA ILE A 53 -6.79 15.61 19.47
C ILE A 53 -8.11 15.18 18.78
N LEU A 54 -9.06 14.66 19.54
CA LEU A 54 -10.38 14.25 19.02
C LEU A 54 -11.23 15.44 18.57
N THR A 55 -11.11 16.60 19.21
CA THR A 55 -11.82 17.83 18.80
C THR A 55 -11.29 18.37 17.47
N LEU A 56 -9.98 18.30 17.23
CA LEU A 56 -9.38 18.69 15.95
C LEU A 56 -9.71 17.71 14.82
N ALA A 57 -9.78 16.41 15.11
CA ALA A 57 -10.20 15.39 14.15
C ALA A 57 -11.69 15.55 13.75
N SER A 58 -12.55 15.91 14.69
CA SER A 58 -13.97 16.17 14.45
C SER A 58 -14.21 17.46 13.63
N LEU A 59 -13.43 18.52 13.89
CA LEU A 59 -13.48 19.75 13.07
C LEU A 59 -12.99 19.52 11.63
N ARG A 60 -12.12 18.52 11.40
CA ARG A 60 -11.67 18.13 10.05
C ARG A 60 -12.74 17.37 9.26
N SER A 61 -13.63 16.65 9.95
CA SER A 61 -14.78 15.94 9.35
C SER A 61 -15.86 16.91 8.82
N HIS A 62 -15.87 18.15 9.31
CA HIS A 62 -16.83 19.18 8.94
C HIS A 62 -16.50 19.93 7.63
N PHE A 63 -15.30 19.77 7.07
CA PHE A 63 -14.91 20.41 5.80
C PHE A 63 -15.24 19.50 4.61
N VAL A 64 -16.54 19.41 4.28
CA VAL A 64 -17.10 18.76 3.09
C VAL A 64 -16.82 17.25 3.06
N VAL A 65 -17.86 16.44 2.87
CA VAL A 65 -17.70 15.00 2.54
C VAL A 65 -17.06 14.91 1.14
N GLN A 66 -15.77 15.20 1.04
CA GLN A 66 -15.01 15.07 -0.18
C GLN A 66 -14.77 13.58 -0.39
N LYS A 67 -15.33 13.03 -1.47
CA LYS A 67 -15.14 11.62 -1.80
C LYS A 67 -13.70 11.44 -2.27
N PRO A 68 -12.96 10.46 -1.72
CA PRO A 68 -11.61 10.17 -2.17
C PRO A 68 -11.61 9.76 -3.64
N LYS A 69 -10.58 10.20 -4.37
CA LYS A 69 -10.39 9.97 -5.80
C LYS A 69 -9.17 9.08 -6.08
N ILE A 70 -9.19 8.46 -7.24
CA ILE A 70 -8.04 7.75 -7.81
C ILE A 70 -7.43 8.62 -8.91
N ALA A 71 -6.14 8.93 -8.81
CA ALA A 71 -5.39 9.60 -9.87
C ALA A 71 -4.84 8.58 -10.86
N PHE A 72 -5.29 8.65 -12.11
CA PHE A 72 -4.76 7.86 -13.21
C PHE A 72 -3.70 8.65 -13.95
N LEU A 73 -2.50 8.08 -14.02
CA LEU A 73 -1.29 8.72 -14.53
C LEU A 73 -0.85 7.97 -15.79
N PHE A 74 -0.91 8.65 -16.94
CA PHE A 74 -0.62 8.06 -18.23
C PHE A 74 0.64 8.67 -18.85
N ILE A 75 1.58 7.83 -19.29
CA ILE A 75 2.67 8.27 -20.17
C ILE A 75 2.35 7.83 -21.60
N ALA A 76 2.24 8.80 -22.52
CA ALA A 76 1.87 8.53 -23.91
C ALA A 76 2.65 9.43 -24.89
N ARG A 77 3.46 8.84 -25.79
CA ARG A 77 4.25 9.65 -26.74
C ARG A 77 3.40 10.38 -27.78
N ASN A 78 2.36 9.72 -28.29
CA ASN A 78 1.47 10.22 -29.34
C ASN A 78 0.01 10.01 -28.93
N ARG A 79 -0.62 8.91 -29.36
CA ARG A 79 -1.99 8.56 -28.97
C ARG A 79 -1.99 7.67 -27.74
N LEU A 80 -3.05 7.75 -26.95
CA LEU A 80 -3.29 6.83 -25.85
C LEU A 80 -3.75 5.48 -26.42
N PRO A 81 -3.03 4.38 -26.14
CA PRO A 81 -3.52 3.06 -26.51
C PRO A 81 -4.80 2.75 -25.73
N LEU A 82 -5.76 2.11 -26.40
CA LEU A 82 -7.04 1.68 -25.82
C LEU A 82 -7.93 2.84 -25.33
N ASP A 83 -7.89 4.00 -26.00
CA ASP A 83 -8.73 5.17 -25.68
C ASP A 83 -10.23 4.83 -25.53
N MET A 84 -10.76 3.96 -26.39
CA MET A 84 -12.15 3.47 -26.30
C MET A 84 -12.44 2.64 -25.04
N LEU A 85 -11.48 1.83 -24.56
CA LEU A 85 -11.65 1.04 -23.34
C LEU A 85 -11.67 1.95 -22.12
N TRP A 86 -10.76 2.92 -22.08
CA TRP A 86 -10.71 3.91 -21.03
C TRP A 86 -11.98 4.76 -20.98
N ASP A 87 -12.54 5.11 -22.14
CA ASP A 87 -13.82 5.82 -22.22
C ASP A 87 -14.95 5.07 -21.51
N ALA A 88 -15.08 3.77 -21.82
CA ALA A 88 -16.06 2.90 -21.18
C ALA A 88 -15.78 2.71 -19.68
N PHE A 89 -14.51 2.63 -19.28
CA PHE A 89 -14.09 2.47 -17.89
C PHE A 89 -14.42 3.71 -17.04
N PHE A 90 -14.25 4.91 -17.60
CA PHE A 90 -14.45 6.17 -16.88
C PHE A 90 -15.91 6.66 -16.88
N LYS A 91 -16.74 6.15 -17.79
CA LYS A 91 -18.14 6.55 -17.94
C LYS A 91 -18.94 6.38 -16.64
N GLY A 92 -19.57 7.47 -16.19
CA GLY A 92 -20.44 7.49 -15.01
C GLY A 92 -19.71 7.55 -13.66
N GLN A 93 -18.39 7.78 -13.65
CA GLN A 93 -17.58 7.88 -12.42
C GLN A 93 -16.76 9.16 -12.34
N GLU A 94 -17.16 10.23 -13.02
CA GLU A 94 -16.35 11.44 -13.27
C GLU A 94 -15.91 12.17 -12.00
N SER A 95 -16.63 11.98 -10.89
CA SER A 95 -16.29 12.55 -9.57
C SER A 95 -15.33 11.69 -8.73
N ARG A 96 -15.00 10.47 -9.16
CA ARG A 96 -14.21 9.48 -8.41
C ARG A 96 -12.76 9.39 -8.85
N PHE A 97 -12.36 10.13 -9.88
CA PHE A 97 -11.01 10.04 -10.40
C PHE A 97 -10.49 11.37 -10.94
N SER A 98 -9.18 11.43 -11.12
CA SER A 98 -8.46 12.50 -11.79
C SER A 98 -7.56 11.88 -12.85
N ILE A 99 -7.43 12.48 -14.03
CA ILE A 99 -6.61 11.95 -15.13
C ILE A 99 -5.51 12.96 -15.45
N PHE A 100 -4.27 12.47 -15.49
CA PHE A 100 -3.10 13.24 -15.87
C PHE A 100 -2.34 12.50 -16.96
N VAL A 101 -1.93 13.22 -18.00
CA VAL A 101 -1.24 12.65 -19.15
C VAL A 101 0.09 13.36 -19.37
N HIS A 102 1.17 12.61 -19.44
CA HIS A 102 2.48 13.10 -19.84
C HIS A 102 2.76 12.65 -21.27
N SER A 103 2.77 13.61 -22.18
CA SER A 103 3.09 13.41 -23.59
C SER A 103 4.39 14.07 -23.98
N ARG A 104 4.83 13.89 -25.23
CA ARG A 104 6.01 14.63 -25.71
C ARG A 104 5.73 16.14 -25.68
N PRO A 105 6.77 16.97 -25.58
CA PRO A 105 6.65 18.43 -25.70
C PRO A 105 5.89 18.86 -26.96
N GLY A 106 4.94 19.77 -26.78
CA GLY A 106 4.11 20.31 -27.86
C GLY A 106 2.99 19.40 -28.37
N PHE A 107 2.81 18.20 -27.79
CA PHE A 107 1.68 17.33 -28.13
C PHE A 107 0.49 17.62 -27.20
N LEU A 108 -0.65 17.98 -27.80
CA LEU A 108 -1.90 18.25 -27.10
C LEU A 108 -2.97 17.27 -27.54
N PHE A 109 -3.77 16.72 -26.62
CA PHE A 109 -4.87 15.84 -27.01
C PHE A 109 -6.10 16.66 -27.36
N ASN A 110 -6.62 16.43 -28.57
CA ASN A 110 -7.77 17.09 -29.15
C ASN A 110 -8.68 16.07 -29.85
N LYS A 111 -9.84 16.51 -30.33
CA LYS A 111 -10.83 15.62 -30.99
C LYS A 111 -10.30 14.90 -32.24
N ALA A 112 -9.18 15.35 -32.82
CA ALA A 112 -8.57 14.71 -33.98
C ALA A 112 -7.62 13.55 -33.61
N ASN A 113 -7.15 13.48 -32.36
CA ASN A 113 -6.14 12.50 -31.95
C ASN A 113 -6.54 11.57 -30.79
N THR A 114 -7.63 11.87 -30.08
CA THR A 114 -8.26 10.98 -29.10
C THR A 114 -9.75 10.84 -29.39
N ARG A 115 -10.28 9.62 -29.25
CA ARG A 115 -11.73 9.39 -29.33
C ARG A 115 -12.44 9.65 -28.00
N SER A 116 -11.70 9.56 -26.90
CA SER A 116 -12.26 9.72 -25.57
C SER A 116 -12.14 11.16 -25.08
N GLU A 117 -13.26 11.70 -24.61
CA GLU A 117 -13.35 13.08 -24.09
C GLU A 117 -12.59 13.27 -22.77
N TYR A 118 -12.39 12.18 -22.01
CA TYR A 118 -11.73 12.22 -20.72
C TYR A 118 -10.27 12.66 -20.77
N PHE A 119 -9.61 12.53 -21.93
CA PHE A 119 -8.19 12.89 -22.12
C PHE A 119 -7.98 14.26 -22.76
N LEU A 120 -9.05 14.93 -23.20
CA LEU A 120 -8.95 16.27 -23.78
C LEU A 120 -8.39 17.24 -22.74
N ASN A 121 -7.33 17.97 -23.13
CA ASN A 121 -6.67 18.96 -22.26
C ASN A 121 -6.24 18.44 -20.87
N ARG A 122 -5.93 17.14 -20.74
CA ARG A 122 -5.39 16.53 -19.51
C ARG A 122 -3.87 16.43 -19.49
N GLN A 123 -3.19 17.07 -20.45
CA GLN A 123 -1.74 17.05 -20.54
C GLN A 123 -1.12 17.90 -19.45
N VAL A 124 -0.04 17.43 -18.84
CA VAL A 124 0.81 18.27 -17.99
C VAL A 124 1.66 19.20 -18.87
N ASN A 125 1.89 20.42 -18.41
CA ASN A 125 2.62 21.44 -19.18
C ASN A 125 4.14 21.16 -19.22
N ASP A 126 4.70 20.61 -18.14
CA ASP A 126 6.14 20.41 -17.96
C ASP A 126 6.58 19.07 -18.55
N SER A 127 6.26 18.82 -19.82
CA SER A 127 6.57 17.55 -20.48
C SER A 127 8.05 17.41 -20.85
N THR A 128 8.57 16.19 -20.75
CA THR A 128 9.90 15.79 -21.28
C THR A 128 9.79 14.77 -22.41
N GLN A 129 10.81 14.64 -23.24
CA GLN A 129 10.88 13.55 -24.22
C GLN A 129 11.18 12.25 -23.46
N VAL A 130 10.33 11.23 -23.62
CA VAL A 130 10.47 9.96 -22.90
C VAL A 130 10.93 8.86 -23.83
N ASP A 131 12.10 8.29 -23.52
CA ASP A 131 12.63 7.10 -24.17
C ASP A 131 12.51 5.86 -23.28
N TRP A 132 12.44 4.69 -23.91
CA TRP A 132 12.17 3.43 -23.20
C TRP A 132 13.39 2.92 -22.46
N GLY A 133 13.24 2.69 -21.15
CA GLY A 133 14.31 2.21 -20.29
C GLY A 133 15.29 3.30 -19.86
N GLU A 134 15.06 4.55 -20.26
CA GLU A 134 15.88 5.70 -19.91
C GLU A 134 15.37 6.40 -18.65
N ALA A 135 16.26 7.14 -17.99
CA ALA A 135 15.95 7.95 -16.80
C ALA A 135 14.82 8.97 -17.06
N THR A 136 14.61 9.37 -18.31
CA THR A 136 13.50 10.24 -18.73
C THR A 136 12.12 9.68 -18.41
N MET A 137 11.98 8.35 -18.33
CA MET A 137 10.72 7.71 -17.95
C MET A 137 10.39 7.97 -16.47
N ILE A 138 11.39 7.83 -15.61
CA ILE A 138 11.27 8.13 -14.18
C ILE A 138 10.95 9.61 -13.98
N GLU A 139 11.57 10.50 -14.77
CA GLU A 139 11.27 11.93 -14.68
C GLU A 139 9.82 12.24 -15.05
N ALA A 140 9.31 11.64 -16.14
CA ALA A 140 7.91 11.78 -16.53
C ALA A 140 6.93 11.28 -15.45
N GLU A 141 7.26 10.18 -14.77
CA GLU A 141 6.48 9.67 -13.64
C GLU A 141 6.46 10.65 -12.47
N ARG A 142 7.61 11.25 -12.13
CA ARG A 142 7.73 12.26 -11.07
C ARG A 142 6.92 13.51 -11.37
N ILE A 143 6.93 13.97 -12.62
CA ILE A 143 6.12 15.11 -13.07
C ILE A 143 4.63 14.80 -12.90
N LEU A 144 4.17 13.65 -13.40
CA LEU A 144 2.77 13.22 -13.23
C LEU A 144 2.35 13.16 -11.77
N LEU A 145 3.19 12.57 -10.93
CA LEU A 145 2.91 12.45 -9.50
C LEU A 145 2.84 13.82 -8.83
N ARG A 146 3.77 14.74 -9.14
CA ARG A 146 3.75 16.12 -8.62
C ARG A 146 2.42 16.80 -8.94
N HIS A 147 1.94 16.71 -10.18
CA HIS A 147 0.67 17.30 -10.58
C HIS A 147 -0.53 16.65 -9.88
N ALA A 148 -0.49 15.32 -9.72
CA ALA A 148 -1.58 14.59 -9.07
C ALA A 148 -1.69 14.89 -7.56
N LEU A 149 -0.56 15.15 -6.90
CA LEU A 149 -0.50 15.48 -5.47
C LEU A 149 -1.01 16.89 -5.15
N VAL A 150 -1.24 17.75 -6.16
CA VAL A 150 -1.84 19.07 -5.96
C VAL A 150 -3.30 18.96 -5.48
N ASP A 151 -4.03 17.92 -5.91
CA ASP A 151 -5.38 17.65 -5.42
C ASP A 151 -5.29 16.73 -4.18
N PRO A 152 -5.61 17.23 -2.97
CA PRO A 152 -5.55 16.44 -1.74
C PRO A 152 -6.57 15.30 -1.69
N LEU A 153 -7.54 15.26 -2.62
CA LEU A 153 -8.54 14.19 -2.72
C LEU A 153 -8.00 12.96 -3.45
N ASN A 154 -6.88 13.08 -4.16
CA ASN A 154 -6.23 11.95 -4.81
C ASN A 154 -5.50 11.11 -3.75
N GLU A 155 -6.15 10.06 -3.25
CA GLU A 155 -5.58 9.18 -2.22
C GLU A 155 -4.87 7.95 -2.79
N ARG A 156 -5.18 7.58 -4.04
CA ARG A 156 -4.62 6.41 -4.73
C ARG A 156 -4.10 6.81 -6.10
N PHE A 157 -3.01 6.20 -6.52
CA PHE A 157 -2.34 6.51 -7.78
C PHE A 157 -2.21 5.24 -8.61
N VAL A 158 -2.68 5.30 -9.86
CA VAL A 158 -2.58 4.20 -10.82
C VAL A 158 -1.76 4.70 -11.99
N PHE A 159 -0.57 4.13 -12.13
CA PHE A 159 0.24 4.37 -13.31
C PHE A 159 -0.12 3.38 -14.42
N ALA A 160 -0.44 3.93 -15.59
CA ALA A 160 -0.72 3.15 -16.79
C ALA A 160 0.38 3.41 -17.82
N PHE A 161 1.37 2.52 -17.83
CA PHE A 161 2.37 2.43 -18.88
C PHE A 161 2.08 1.21 -19.72
N ARG A 162 1.80 1.36 -21.03
CA ARG A 162 2.17 0.39 -22.08
C ARG A 162 1.50 0.69 -23.43
N GLN A 163 2.31 0.54 -24.47
CA GLN A 163 2.14 -0.65 -25.33
C GLN A 163 3.08 -1.73 -24.79
N VAL A 164 2.58 -2.95 -24.62
CA VAL A 164 3.25 -4.11 -24.03
C VAL A 164 4.61 -4.39 -24.65
N ARG A 165 5.69 -4.42 -23.84
CA ARG A 165 6.84 -5.29 -24.13
C ARG A 165 7.33 -5.93 -22.84
N LEU A 166 6.99 -7.20 -22.67
CA LEU A 166 7.62 -8.07 -21.67
C LEU A 166 9.11 -8.12 -22.00
N ARG A 167 9.98 -7.59 -21.14
CA ARG A 167 11.40 -7.96 -21.14
C ARG A 167 11.57 -9.06 -20.09
N LEU A 168 11.81 -10.28 -20.55
CA LEU A 168 12.56 -11.26 -19.76
C LEU A 168 13.99 -10.71 -19.69
N PHE A 169 14.47 -10.37 -18.49
CA PHE A 169 15.89 -10.11 -18.30
C PHE A 169 16.62 -11.46 -18.40
N PRO A 170 17.67 -11.60 -19.23
CA PRO A 170 18.54 -12.76 -19.14
C PRO A 170 19.25 -12.72 -17.78
N THR A 171 19.19 -13.83 -17.05
CA THR A 171 20.01 -14.05 -15.85
C THR A 171 21.47 -13.88 -16.26
N VAL A 172 22.12 -12.83 -15.78
CA VAL A 172 23.58 -12.74 -15.83
C VAL A 172 24.08 -13.74 -14.80
N VAL A 173 24.53 -14.89 -15.28
CA VAL A 173 25.40 -15.77 -14.50
C VAL A 173 26.80 -15.20 -14.68
N SER A 174 27.37 -14.67 -13.62
CA SER A 174 28.81 -14.52 -13.44
C SER A 174 29.19 -15.17 -12.13
#